data_AF-A0A0C4YUE6-F1
#
_entry.id   AF-A0A0C4YUE6-F1
#
_cell.length_a   1.000
_cell.length_b   1.000
_cell.length_c   1.000
_cell.angle_alpha   90.00
_cell.angle_beta   90.00
_cell.angle_gamma   90.00
#
_symmetry.space_group_name_H-M   'P 1'
#
loop_
_entity.id
_entity.type
_entity.pdbx_description
1 polymer ?
#
loop_
_entity_poly.entity_id
_entity_poly.type
_entity_poly.pdbx_seq_one_letter_code
_entity_poly.pdbx_strand_id
1 'polypeptide(L)' 'MPRTNLAGYLLGTGRRVLVEASPVDRIWGIGLAADDPRAANPDQWRGPNLLGFALMAVREALSEGAAH' A
#
# COMPACT_ATOMS: atom_id res chain seq x y z
N MET A 1 -12.19 -14.00 -14.48
CA MET A 1 -11.71 -13.61 -13.15
C MET A 1 -12.89 -13.05 -12.37
N PRO A 2 -13.28 -13.61 -11.21
CA PRO A 2 -14.33 -12.98 -10.41
C PRO A 2 -13.91 -11.55 -10.08
N ARG A 3 -14.84 -10.60 -10.13
CA ARG A 3 -14.56 -9.19 -9.81
C ARG A 3 -14.18 -9.11 -8.33
N THR A 4 -12.89 -9.14 -8.03
CA THR A 4 -12.37 -8.97 -6.67
C THR A 4 -12.70 -7.55 -6.26
N ASN A 5 -13.58 -7.39 -5.26
CA ASN A 5 -13.80 -6.12 -4.61
C ASN A 5 -12.51 -5.65 -3.91
N LEU A 6 -12.47 -4.41 -3.43
CA LEU A 6 -11.28 -3.85 -2.78
C LEU A 6 -10.80 -4.72 -1.62
N ALA A 7 -11.70 -5.30 -0.83
CA ALA A 7 -11.36 -6.20 0.27
C ALA A 7 -10.59 -7.44 -0.23
N GLY A 8 -11.10 -8.14 -1.23
CA GLY A 8 -10.42 -9.31 -1.80
C GLY A 8 -9.11 -8.95 -2.51
N TYR A 9 -9.01 -7.75 -3.09
CA TYR A 9 -7.74 -7.24 -3.62
C TYR A 9 -6.71 -7.03 -2.51
N LEU A 10 -7.08 -6.35 -1.42
CA LEU A 10 -6.20 -6.09 -0.28
C LEU A 10 -5.72 -7.39 0.38
N LEU A 11 -6.62 -8.35 0.60
CA LEU A 11 -6.25 -9.68 1.12
C LEU A 11 -5.27 -10.40 0.17
N GLY A 12 -5.50 -10.29 -1.15
CA GLY A 12 -4.62 -10.86 -2.17
C GLY A 12 -3.19 -10.27 -2.21
N THR A 13 -2.96 -9.11 -1.58
CA THR A 13 -1.61 -8.53 -1.47
C THR A 13 -0.72 -9.27 -0.45
N GLY A 14 -1.31 -10.10 0.40
CA GLY A 14 -0.59 -10.89 1.39
C GLY A 14 0.19 -10.01 2.36
N ARG A 15 1.49 -10.29 2.53
CA ARG A 15 2.39 -9.55 3.44
C ARG A 15 3.23 -8.47 2.74
N ARG A 16 2.92 -8.14 1.48
CA ARG A 16 3.66 -7.12 0.74
C ARG A 16 3.39 -5.74 1.31
N VAL A 17 4.41 -4.87 1.26
CA VAL A 17 4.27 -3.45 1.57
C VAL A 17 3.54 -2.78 0.41
N LEU A 18 2.46 -2.08 0.71
CA LEU A 18 1.74 -1.27 -0.28
C LEU A 18 2.35 0.13 -0.31
N VAL A 19 2.63 0.63 -1.51
CA VAL A 19 3.32 1.90 -1.72
C VAL A 19 2.48 2.76 -2.66
N GLU A 20 2.11 3.95 -2.20
CA GLU A 20 1.59 5.03 -3.05
C GLU A 20 2.81 5.75 -3.65
N ALA A 21 3.00 5.59 -4.96
CA ALA A 21 4.16 6.07 -5.70
C ALA A 21 3.80 7.24 -6.63
N SER A 22 3.33 8.32 -6.03
CA SER A 22 3.15 9.60 -6.70
C SER A 22 4.35 10.53 -6.46
N PRO A 23 4.95 11.10 -7.52
CA PRO A 23 6.04 12.09 -7.36
C PRO A 23 5.56 13.45 -6.82
N VAL A 24 4.25 13.73 -6.93
CA VAL A 24 3.65 14.99 -6.48
C VAL A 24 3.04 14.89 -5.09
N ASP A 25 2.78 13.67 -4.58
CA ASP A 25 2.25 13.45 -3.25
C ASP A 25 3.36 13.03 -2.27
N ARG A 26 3.61 13.88 -1.27
CA ARG A 26 4.61 13.63 -0.22
C ARG A 26 3.99 13.48 1.17
N ILE A 27 2.66 13.45 1.26
CA ILE A 27 1.93 13.28 2.53
C ILE A 27 1.33 11.88 2.55
N TRP A 28 0.55 11.53 1.53
CA TRP A 28 -0.03 10.21 1.40
C TRP A 28 0.87 9.25 0.61
N GLY A 29 1.76 9.80 -0.22
CA GLY A 29 2.71 9.10 -1.07
C GLY A 29 4.16 9.07 -0.59
N ILE A 30 5.01 8.40 -1.37
CA ILE A 30 6.47 8.39 -1.17
C ILE A 30 7.20 9.53 -1.88
N GLY A 31 6.51 10.36 -2.67
CA GLY A 31 7.14 11.47 -3.40
C GLY A 31 8.10 11.03 -4.51
N LEU A 32 7.92 9.82 -5.02
CA LEU A 32 8.71 9.20 -6.11
C LEU A 32 7.73 8.50 -7.07
N ALA A 33 8.09 8.44 -8.35
CA ALA A 33 7.32 7.68 -9.33
C ALA A 33 7.52 6.16 -9.14
N ALA A 34 6.55 5.36 -9.59
CA ALA A 34 6.57 3.92 -9.43
C ALA A 34 7.74 3.22 -10.15
N ASP A 35 8.26 3.82 -11.22
CA ASP A 35 9.40 3.35 -12.00
C ASP A 35 10.75 3.89 -11.52
N ASP A 36 10.75 4.79 -10.53
CA ASP A 36 11.97 5.28 -9.90
C ASP A 36 12.59 4.16 -9.05
N PRO A 37 13.86 3.75 -9.30
CA PRO A 37 14.51 2.67 -8.54
C PRO A 37 14.52 2.90 -7.02
N ARG A 38 14.45 4.15 -6.59
CA ARG A 38 14.44 4.54 -5.17
C ARG A 38 13.11 4.20 -4.49
N ALA A 39 12.03 3.98 -5.24
CA ALA A 39 10.73 3.59 -4.69
C ALA A 39 10.80 2.24 -3.97
N ALA A 40 11.72 1.36 -4.36
CA ALA A 40 11.96 0.08 -3.69
C ALA A 40 12.74 0.19 -2.37
N ASN A 41 13.27 1.38 -2.03
CA ASN A 41 14.06 1.61 -0.82
C ASN A 41 13.36 2.64 0.10
N PRO A 42 12.74 2.19 1.22
CA PRO A 42 12.07 3.07 2.18
C PRO A 42 12.93 4.21 2.73
N ASP A 43 14.25 4.01 2.87
CA ASP A 43 15.17 5.04 3.36
C ASP A 43 15.34 6.21 2.38
N GLN A 44 14.92 6.02 1.12
CA GLN A 44 15.03 7.03 0.07
C GLN A 44 13.68 7.70 -0.25
N TRP A 45 12.61 7.29 0.44
CA TRP A 45 11.30 7.91 0.27
C TRP A 45 11.33 9.36 0.73
N ARG A 46 10.58 10.20 0.01
CA ARG A 46 10.45 11.64 0.27
C ARG A 46 9.13 11.99 0.94
N GLY A 47 8.30 10.98 1.19
CA GLY A 47 7.03 11.07 1.88
C GLY A 47 6.76 9.79 2.67
N PRO A 48 5.84 9.84 3.63
CA PRO A 48 5.65 8.79 4.61
C PRO A 48 4.74 7.65 4.15
N ASN A 49 4.22 7.64 2.91
CA ASN A 49 3.35 6.57 2.41
C ASN A 49 2.12 6.26 3.30
N LEU A 50 1.45 7.29 3.85
CA LEU A 50 0.32 7.09 4.77
C LEU A 50 -0.82 6.27 4.15
N LEU A 51 -1.07 6.42 2.84
CA LEU A 51 -2.12 5.65 2.18
C LEU A 51 -1.78 4.16 2.15
N GLY A 52 -0.53 3.82 1.82
CA GLY A 52 -0.06 2.45 1.84
C GLY A 52 -0.22 1.80 3.22
N PHE A 53 0.17 2.51 4.28
CA PHE A 53 0.00 2.04 5.66
C PHE A 53 -1.46 1.90 6.08
N ALA A 54 -2.32 2.87 5.74
CA ALA A 54 -3.75 2.78 6.03
C ALA A 54 -4.39 1.55 5.36
N LEU A 55 -4.06 1.27 4.10
CA LEU A 55 -4.57 0.09 3.39
C LEU A 55 -4.06 -1.23 3.99
N MET A 56 -2.83 -1.25 4.52
CA MET A 56 -2.30 -2.42 5.22
C MET A 56 -2.99 -2.64 6.57
N ALA A 57 -3.31 -1.58 7.30
CA ALA A 57 -4.11 -1.68 8.53
C ALA A 57 -5.54 -2.19 8.23
N VAL A 58 -6.17 -1.71 7.14
CA VAL A 58 -7.47 -2.24 6.69
C VAL A 58 -7.37 -3.72 6.32
N ARG A 59 -6.31 -4.14 5.61
CA ARG A 59 -6.07 -5.55 5.29
C ARG A 59 -5.97 -6.42 6.54
N GLU A 60 -5.27 -5.94 7.57
CA GLU A 60 -5.13 -6.63 8.85
C GLU A 60 -6.49 -6.80 9.54
N ALA A 61 -7.25 -5.72 9.68
CA ALA A 61 -8.60 -5.77 10.24
C ALA A 61 -9.55 -6.70 9.45
N LEU A 62 -9.46 -6.71 8.11
CA LEU A 62 -10.23 -7.62 7.26
C LEU A 62 -9.81 -9.09 7.45
N SER A 63 -8.53 -9.34 7.72
CA SER A 63 -8.02 -10.70 7.94
C SER A 63 -8.45 -11.24 9.30
N GLU A 64 -8.47 -10.40 10.33
CA GLU A 64 -8.97 -10.74 11.67
C GLU A 64 -10.48 -10.99 11.67
N GLY A 65 -11.25 -10.12 11.02
CA GLY A 65 -12.71 -10.27 10.91
C GLY A 65 -13.17 -11.46 10.06
N ALA A 66 -12.31 -11.99 9.18
CA ALA A 66 -12.58 -13.22 8.43
C ALA A 66 -12.24 -14.50 9.21
N ALA A 67 -11.52 -14.38 10.33
CA ALA A 67 -11.15 -15.50 11.20
C ALA A 67 -12.17 -15.75 12.34
N HIS A 68 -13.22 -14.94 12.42
CA HIS A 68 -14.39 -15.11 13.29
C HIS A 68 -15.63 -15.56 12.50
#